data_AF-A0A7S2VLH8-F1
#
_entry.id   AF-A0A7S2VLH8-F1
#
_cell.length_a   1.000
_cell.length_b   1.000
_cell.length_c   1.000
_cell.angle_alpha   90.00
_cell.angle_beta   90.00
_cell.angle_gamma   90.00
#
_symmetry.space_group_name_H-M   'P 1'
#
loop_
_entity.id
_entity.type
_entity.pdbx_description
1 polymer ?
#
loop_
_entity_poly.entity_id
_entity_poly.type
_entity_poly.pdbx_seq_one_letter_code
_entity_poly.pdbx_strand_id
1 'polypeptide(L)'
;SRGREPKVWFDKLCIDQKSIDIDLRCLPIFLSGCRRLVILCGPTYLSRLWCIFEIFSFVMMGGTSENVDLIPVVAAGCEESEIMNISAIIDHFDAGCCHCFRREDKDKMLYIVRTAFGSIHAFNQEVLHILHDLHHETRWSARSSSTDESDEDSSDGGVAADSVQSSSESDE
;
A
#
# COMPACT_ATOMS: atom_id res chain seq x y z
N SER A 1 12.61 -19.22 -4.69
CA SER A 1 13.14 -18.45 -5.84
C SER A 1 14.04 -19.35 -6.69
N ARG A 2 13.94 -19.33 -8.03
CA ARG A 2 14.67 -20.27 -8.93
C ARG A 2 16.08 -19.77 -9.32
N GLY A 3 16.81 -19.10 -8.42
CA GLY A 3 18.17 -18.60 -8.69
C GLY A 3 18.30 -17.53 -9.79
N ARG A 4 17.19 -16.94 -10.27
CA ARG A 4 17.20 -15.78 -11.17
C ARG A 4 16.81 -14.53 -10.39
N GLU A 5 17.47 -13.42 -10.70
CA GLU A 5 17.09 -12.11 -10.19
C GLU A 5 15.65 -11.76 -10.59
N PRO A 6 14.88 -11.11 -9.68
CA PRO A 6 13.52 -10.69 -9.98
C PRO A 6 13.52 -9.68 -11.13
N LYS A 7 12.70 -9.94 -12.15
CA LYS A 7 12.45 -8.96 -13.20
C LYS A 7 11.26 -8.10 -12.79
N VAL A 8 11.44 -6.79 -12.78
CA VAL A 8 10.39 -5.83 -12.48
C VAL A 8 9.83 -5.28 -13.80
N TRP A 9 8.50 -5.29 -13.91
CA TRP A 9 7.79 -4.58 -14.97
C TRP A 9 7.15 -3.35 -14.34
N PHE A 10 7.36 -2.18 -14.94
CA PHE A 10 6.86 -0.91 -14.42
C PHE A 10 6.03 -0.23 -15.50
N ASP A 11 4.71 -0.17 -15.29
CA ASP A 11 3.74 0.36 -16.24
C ASP A 11 4.23 1.65 -16.93
N LYS A 12 4.56 2.68 -16.12
CA LYS A 12 4.96 4.00 -16.63
C LYS A 12 6.19 3.99 -17.55
N LEU A 13 7.06 2.98 -17.44
CA LEU A 13 8.26 2.84 -18.27
C LEU A 13 8.05 1.87 -19.44
N CYS A 14 7.03 1.02 -19.36
CA CYS A 14 6.76 -0.04 -20.32
C CYS A 14 5.55 0.25 -21.22
N ILE A 15 4.77 1.28 -20.91
CA ILE A 15 3.52 1.65 -21.57
C ILE A 15 3.58 3.13 -22.01
N ASP A 16 3.24 3.40 -23.27
CA ASP A 16 3.12 4.76 -23.79
C ASP A 16 1.70 5.28 -23.56
N GLN A 17 1.44 5.79 -22.35
CA GLN A 17 0.16 6.34 -21.90
C GLN A 17 -0.39 7.50 -22.77
N LYS A 18 0.27 7.86 -23.88
CA LYS A 18 -0.28 8.72 -24.94
C LYS A 18 -1.21 7.97 -25.91
N SER A 19 -1.15 6.64 -25.94
CA SER A 19 -1.94 5.76 -26.83
C SER A 19 -2.69 4.67 -26.04
N ILE A 20 -3.58 5.13 -25.17
CA ILE A 20 -4.31 4.29 -24.21
C ILE A 20 -5.02 3.06 -24.83
N ASP A 21 -5.43 3.15 -26.09
CA ASP A 21 -6.16 2.08 -26.78
C ASP A 21 -5.31 0.83 -27.02
N ILE A 22 -4.01 0.99 -27.29
CA ILE A 22 -3.08 -0.12 -27.46
C ILE A 22 -2.74 -0.68 -26.08
N ASP A 23 -2.49 0.21 -25.14
CA ASP A 23 -2.05 -0.13 -23.80
C ASP A 23 -3.10 -0.94 -23.05
N LEU A 24 -4.38 -0.54 -23.11
CA LEU A 24 -5.49 -1.28 -22.50
C LEU A 24 -5.64 -2.71 -23.05
N ARG A 25 -5.33 -2.93 -24.33
CA ARG A 25 -5.40 -4.27 -24.94
C ARG A 25 -4.21 -5.14 -24.55
N CYS A 26 -3.04 -4.53 -24.34
CA CYS A 26 -1.82 -5.24 -23.99
C CYS A 26 -1.67 -5.44 -22.48
N LEU A 27 -2.34 -4.65 -21.65
CA LEU A 27 -2.26 -4.71 -20.19
C LEU A 27 -2.52 -6.13 -19.63
N PRO A 28 -3.56 -6.87 -20.05
CA PRO A 28 -3.76 -8.24 -19.59
C PRO A 28 -2.61 -9.18 -20.01
N ILE A 29 -2.03 -8.97 -21.19
CA ILE A 29 -0.91 -9.77 -21.70
C ILE A 29 0.32 -9.56 -20.81
N PHE A 30 0.66 -8.31 -20.49
CA PHE A 30 1.80 -8.01 -19.61
C PHE A 30 1.59 -8.56 -18.20
N LEU A 31 0.41 -8.33 -17.62
CA LEU A 31 0.10 -8.76 -16.26
C LEU A 31 -0.01 -10.27 -16.12
N SER A 32 -0.44 -11.00 -17.16
CA SER A 32 -0.42 -12.46 -17.15
C SER A 32 0.99 -13.06 -17.04
N GLY A 33 2.02 -12.30 -17.41
CA GLY A 33 3.42 -12.69 -17.23
C GLY A 33 3.96 -12.40 -15.83
N CYS A 34 3.22 -11.66 -15.00
CA CYS A 34 3.63 -11.26 -13.65
C CYS A 34 3.22 -12.31 -12.62
N ARG A 35 4.14 -12.68 -11.73
CA ARG A 35 3.83 -13.56 -10.57
C ARG A 35 3.28 -12.80 -9.36
N ARG A 36 3.60 -11.51 -9.27
CA ARG A 36 3.19 -10.63 -8.18
C ARG A 36 2.95 -9.24 -8.75
N LEU A 37 2.03 -8.49 -8.14
CA LEU A 37 1.78 -7.10 -8.41
C LEU A 37 2.12 -6.29 -7.16
N VAL A 38 3.08 -5.36 -7.25
CA VAL A 38 3.43 -4.48 -6.13
C VAL A 38 2.79 -3.12 -6.39
N ILE A 39 1.96 -2.66 -5.46
CA ILE A 39 1.21 -1.41 -5.57
C ILE A 39 1.70 -0.45 -4.49
N LEU A 40 2.25 0.67 -4.93
CA LEU A 40 2.58 1.79 -4.05
C LEU A 40 1.34 2.68 -3.92
N CYS A 41 0.56 2.42 -2.87
CA CYS A 41 -0.76 3.03 -2.67
C CYS A 41 -0.64 4.34 -1.89
N GLY A 42 -0.49 5.44 -2.62
CA GLY A 42 -0.66 6.78 -2.07
C GLY A 42 -2.13 7.22 -2.01
N PRO A 43 -2.43 8.39 -1.39
CA PRO A 43 -3.80 8.87 -1.18
C PRO A 43 -4.65 9.05 -2.46
N THR A 44 -3.99 9.18 -3.62
CA THR A 44 -4.65 9.36 -4.92
C THR A 44 -4.59 8.13 -5.82
N TYR A 45 -4.01 7.01 -5.36
CA TYR A 45 -3.82 5.84 -6.21
C TYR A 45 -5.16 5.24 -6.66
N LEU A 46 -6.06 4.96 -5.70
CA LEU A 46 -7.36 4.35 -5.93
C LEU A 46 -8.38 5.27 -6.60
N SER A 47 -8.10 6.57 -6.70
CA SER A 47 -8.95 7.52 -7.44
C SER A 47 -8.56 7.65 -8.92
N ARG A 48 -7.52 6.95 -9.39
CA ARG A 48 -7.10 6.95 -10.80
C ARG A 48 -7.63 5.72 -11.52
N LEU A 49 -8.38 5.92 -12.59
CA LEU A 49 -9.05 4.82 -13.29
C LEU A 49 -8.07 3.81 -13.90
N TRP A 50 -6.91 4.28 -14.37
CA TRP A 50 -5.84 3.42 -14.88
C TRP A 50 -5.36 2.42 -13.83
N CYS A 51 -5.13 2.88 -12.60
CA CYS A 51 -4.68 2.04 -11.49
C CYS A 51 -5.69 0.97 -11.12
N ILE A 52 -6.98 1.30 -11.19
CA ILE A 52 -8.05 0.31 -11.00
C ILE A 52 -8.02 -0.76 -12.09
N PHE A 53 -7.78 -0.37 -13.33
CA PHE A 53 -7.65 -1.31 -14.44
C PHE A 53 -6.43 -2.23 -14.29
N GLU A 54 -5.32 -1.76 -13.72
CA GLU A 54 -4.14 -2.58 -13.43
C GLU A 54 -4.47 -3.68 -12.40
N ILE A 55 -5.08 -3.29 -11.27
CA ILE A 55 -5.51 -4.22 -10.22
C ILE A 55 -6.47 -5.25 -10.81
N PHE A 56 -7.53 -4.76 -11.45
CA PHE A 56 -8.58 -5.58 -12.00
C PHE A 56 -8.03 -6.56 -13.05
N SER A 57 -7.22 -6.07 -13.99
CA SER A 57 -6.64 -6.90 -15.04
C SER A 57 -5.71 -7.97 -14.47
N PHE A 58 -4.91 -7.67 -13.45
CA PHE A 58 -4.04 -8.65 -12.82
C PHE A 58 -4.83 -9.81 -12.22
N VAL A 59 -5.88 -9.52 -11.46
CA VAL A 59 -6.75 -10.55 -10.86
C VAL A 59 -7.46 -11.37 -11.94
N MET A 60 -8.03 -10.71 -12.96
CA MET A 60 -8.70 -11.39 -14.06
C MET A 60 -7.79 -12.30 -14.88
N MET A 61 -6.49 -12.02 -14.92
CA MET A 61 -5.49 -12.85 -15.61
C MET A 61 -4.97 -14.02 -14.75
N GLY A 62 -5.62 -14.29 -13.61
CA GLY A 62 -5.31 -15.43 -12.73
C GLY A 62 -4.44 -15.07 -11.54
N GLY A 63 -4.17 -13.78 -11.31
CA GLY A 63 -3.63 -13.30 -10.04
C GLY A 63 -4.66 -13.44 -8.92
N THR A 64 -4.18 -13.54 -7.69
CA THR A 64 -5.02 -13.54 -6.47
C THR A 64 -4.63 -12.37 -5.57
N SER A 65 -5.47 -12.01 -4.59
CA SER A 65 -5.16 -10.98 -3.60
C SER A 65 -3.84 -11.25 -2.86
N GLU A 66 -3.53 -12.51 -2.55
CA GLU A 66 -2.26 -12.95 -1.94
C GLU A 66 -1.01 -12.67 -2.82
N ASN A 67 -1.23 -12.48 -4.13
CA ASN A 67 -0.17 -12.15 -5.08
C ASN A 67 0.00 -10.65 -5.27
N VAL A 68 -0.77 -9.83 -4.58
CA VAL A 68 -0.68 -8.38 -4.62
C VAL A 68 -0.08 -7.86 -3.32
N ASP A 69 1.00 -7.10 -3.42
CA ASP A 69 1.60 -6.38 -2.30
C ASP A 69 1.10 -4.93 -2.33
N LEU A 70 0.09 -4.61 -1.52
CA LEU A 70 -0.38 -3.24 -1.34
C LEU A 70 0.46 -2.54 -0.26
N ILE A 71 1.31 -1.62 -0.66
CA ILE A 71 2.23 -0.90 0.21
C ILE A 71 1.75 0.56 0.31
N PRO A 72 1.24 1.00 1.47
CA PRO A 72 0.85 2.38 1.66
C PRO A 72 2.05 3.33 1.53
N VAL A 73 1.88 4.41 0.78
CA VAL A 73 2.86 5.49 0.68
C VAL A 73 2.24 6.75 1.25
N VAL A 74 2.52 6.98 2.52
CA VAL A 74 1.92 8.05 3.33
C VAL A 74 2.98 9.06 3.76
N ALA A 75 2.56 10.31 3.96
CA ALA A 75 3.41 11.38 4.44
C ALA A 75 3.75 11.20 5.94
N ALA A 76 4.99 11.51 6.30
CA ALA A 76 5.45 11.43 7.68
C ALA A 76 4.63 12.35 8.59
N GLY A 77 4.12 11.81 9.69
CA GLY A 77 3.25 12.51 10.64
C GLY A 77 1.77 12.57 10.25
N CYS A 78 1.39 12.03 9.09
CA CYS A 78 0.01 11.95 8.62
C CYS A 78 -0.47 10.50 8.43
N GLU A 79 0.35 9.51 8.81
CA GLU A 79 0.15 8.10 8.51
C GLU A 79 -1.29 7.70 8.83
N GLU A 80 -1.69 7.71 10.10
CA GLU A 80 -3.02 7.24 10.52
C GLU A 80 -4.18 7.85 9.71
N SER A 81 -4.15 9.15 9.45
CA SER A 81 -5.22 9.82 8.70
C SER A 81 -5.25 9.44 7.22
N GLU A 82 -4.09 9.28 6.57
CA GLU A 82 -4.02 8.87 5.16
C GLU A 82 -4.34 7.38 4.99
N ILE A 83 -3.98 6.57 5.98
CA ILE A 83 -4.36 5.17 6.11
C ILE A 83 -5.88 5.04 6.16
N MET A 84 -6.53 5.78 7.07
CA MET A 84 -7.98 5.81 7.20
C MET A 84 -8.65 6.33 5.92
N ASN A 85 -8.06 7.33 5.26
CA ASN A 85 -8.57 7.83 3.99
C ASN A 85 -8.53 6.75 2.89
N ILE A 86 -7.46 5.97 2.80
CA ILE A 86 -7.37 4.86 1.84
C ILE A 86 -8.45 3.81 2.13
N SER A 87 -8.65 3.43 3.39
CA SER A 87 -9.75 2.53 3.78
C SER A 87 -11.11 3.09 3.39
N ALA A 88 -11.37 4.37 3.67
CA ALA A 88 -12.63 5.02 3.36
C ALA A 88 -12.90 5.10 1.83
N ILE A 89 -11.86 5.28 1.03
CA ILE A 89 -11.94 5.23 -0.44
C ILE A 89 -12.35 3.84 -0.92
N ILE A 90 -11.83 2.77 -0.29
CA ILE A 90 -12.22 1.39 -0.63
C ILE A 90 -13.70 1.19 -0.33
N ASP A 91 -14.18 1.58 0.86
CA ASP A 91 -15.58 1.39 1.28
C ASP A 91 -16.59 2.13 0.39
N HIS A 92 -16.18 3.24 -0.24
CA HIS A 92 -17.04 4.08 -1.06
C HIS A 92 -16.58 4.13 -2.53
N PHE A 93 -15.86 3.11 -2.98
CA PHE A 93 -15.26 3.11 -4.31
C PHE A 93 -16.31 3.24 -5.43
N ASP A 94 -16.02 4.12 -6.40
CA ASP A 94 -16.78 4.26 -7.64
C ASP A 94 -15.86 4.60 -8.83
N ALA A 95 -15.80 3.70 -9.80
CA ALA A 95 -15.03 3.91 -11.04
C ALA A 95 -15.53 5.12 -11.85
N GLY A 96 -16.81 5.48 -11.74
CA GLY A 96 -17.37 6.68 -12.37
C GLY A 96 -16.79 7.97 -11.81
N CYS A 97 -16.43 7.97 -10.52
CA CYS A 97 -15.81 9.09 -9.82
C CYS A 97 -14.29 9.15 -10.04
N CYS A 98 -13.65 8.06 -10.48
CA CYS A 98 -12.22 8.03 -10.76
C CYS A 98 -11.80 9.01 -11.86
N HIS A 99 -10.52 9.39 -11.86
CA HIS A 99 -9.95 10.40 -12.73
C HIS A 99 -8.96 9.76 -13.73
N CYS A 100 -8.86 10.36 -14.91
CA CYS A 100 -7.78 10.14 -15.86
C CYS A 100 -7.08 11.47 -16.12
N PHE A 101 -5.84 11.44 -16.59
CA PHE A 101 -5.12 12.64 -16.98
C PHE A 101 -5.85 13.39 -18.11
N ARG A 102 -6.43 12.64 -19.06
CA ARG A 102 -7.25 13.18 -20.15
C ARG A 102 -8.69 12.74 -20.00
N ARG A 103 -9.63 13.65 -20.26
CA ARG A 103 -11.05 13.35 -20.23
C ARG A 103 -11.43 12.32 -21.29
N GLU A 104 -10.86 12.42 -22.49
CA GLU A 104 -11.12 11.48 -23.58
C GLU A 104 -10.75 10.04 -23.18
N ASP A 105 -9.65 9.87 -22.44
CA ASP A 105 -9.21 8.57 -21.95
C ASP A 105 -10.18 8.00 -20.91
N LYS A 106 -10.69 8.85 -20.01
CA LYS A 106 -11.74 8.46 -19.06
C LYS A 106 -12.99 7.97 -19.79
N ASP A 107 -13.47 8.73 -20.76
CA ASP A 107 -14.69 8.40 -21.50
C ASP A 107 -14.53 7.07 -22.25
N LYS A 108 -13.37 6.84 -22.87
CA LYS A 108 -13.05 5.56 -23.53
C LYS A 108 -12.98 4.38 -22.56
N MET A 109 -12.27 4.51 -21.44
CA MET A 109 -12.15 3.46 -20.45
C MET A 109 -13.53 3.09 -19.87
N LEU A 110 -14.35 4.09 -19.54
CA LEU A 110 -15.71 3.85 -19.04
C LEU A 110 -16.64 3.26 -20.12
N TYR A 111 -16.43 3.60 -21.40
CA TYR A 111 -17.13 2.95 -22.51
C TYR A 111 -16.78 1.46 -22.61
N ILE A 112 -15.50 1.11 -22.46
CA ILE A 112 -15.04 -0.28 -22.41
C ILE A 112 -15.70 -1.01 -21.22
N VAL A 113 -15.72 -0.39 -20.04
CA VAL A 113 -16.41 -0.94 -18.86
C VAL A 113 -17.86 -1.25 -19.17
N ARG A 114 -18.61 -0.29 -19.70
CA ARG A 114 -20.04 -0.48 -20.01
C ARG A 114 -20.26 -1.57 -21.07
N THR A 115 -19.36 -1.68 -22.03
CA THR A 115 -19.48 -2.65 -23.12
C THR A 115 -19.14 -4.08 -22.65
N ALA A 116 -18.10 -4.23 -21.82
CA ALA A 116 -17.63 -5.53 -21.34
C ALA A 116 -18.45 -6.08 -20.16
N PHE A 117 -18.89 -5.20 -19.25
CA PHE A 117 -19.57 -5.57 -17.99
C PHE A 117 -21.06 -5.23 -17.99
N GLY A 118 -21.58 -4.65 -19.07
CA GLY A 118 -22.96 -4.20 -19.21
C GLY A 118 -23.29 -2.91 -18.45
N SER A 119 -22.64 -2.65 -17.31
CA SER A 119 -22.80 -1.40 -16.55
C SER A 119 -21.56 -1.07 -15.71
N ILE A 120 -21.40 0.22 -15.37
CA ILE A 120 -20.38 0.65 -14.41
C ILE A 120 -20.67 0.06 -13.02
N HIS A 121 -21.94 -0.10 -12.65
CA HIS A 121 -22.31 -0.67 -11.36
C HIS A 121 -21.79 -2.11 -11.20
N ALA A 122 -21.98 -2.96 -12.21
CA ALA A 122 -21.46 -4.33 -12.21
C ALA A 122 -19.92 -4.35 -12.07
N PHE A 123 -19.23 -3.48 -12.79
CA PHE A 123 -17.78 -3.34 -12.66
C PHE A 123 -17.34 -2.86 -11.27
N ASN A 124 -18.05 -1.89 -10.67
CA ASN A 124 -17.78 -1.45 -9.31
C ASN A 124 -17.92 -2.58 -8.29
N GLN A 125 -18.92 -3.48 -8.44
CA GLN A 125 -19.06 -4.63 -7.55
C GLN A 125 -17.86 -5.57 -7.62
N GLU A 126 -17.39 -5.90 -8.83
CA GLU A 126 -16.20 -6.75 -9.02
C GLU A 126 -14.94 -6.10 -8.42
N VAL A 127 -14.73 -4.81 -8.69
CA VAL A 127 -13.57 -4.08 -8.15
C VAL A 127 -13.65 -3.97 -6.63
N LEU A 128 -14.82 -3.68 -6.06
CA LEU A 128 -15.02 -3.61 -4.60
C LEU A 128 -14.65 -4.93 -3.92
N HIS A 129 -15.10 -6.07 -4.46
CA HIS A 129 -14.72 -7.38 -3.92
C HIS A 129 -13.20 -7.54 -3.90
N ILE A 130 -12.53 -7.22 -5.01
CA ILE A 130 -11.05 -7.29 -5.09
C ILE A 130 -10.41 -6.36 -4.06
N LEU A 131 -10.86 -5.10 -3.96
CA LEU A 131 -10.26 -4.12 -3.05
C LEU A 131 -10.45 -4.50 -1.58
N HIS A 132 -11.60 -5.06 -1.20
CA HIS A 132 -11.83 -5.56 0.15
C HIS A 132 -10.94 -6.75 0.48
N ASP A 133 -10.79 -7.71 -0.44
CA ASP A 133 -9.88 -8.84 -0.26
C ASP A 133 -8.43 -8.35 -0.09
N LEU A 134 -7.98 -7.41 -0.91
CA LEU A 134 -6.66 -6.79 -0.80
C LEU A 134 -6.47 -6.07 0.53
N HIS A 135 -7.47 -5.31 0.97
CA HIS A 135 -7.42 -4.57 2.23
C HIS A 135 -7.31 -5.52 3.43
N HIS A 136 -8.04 -6.63 3.42
CA HIS A 136 -7.98 -7.64 4.47
C HIS A 136 -6.61 -8.35 4.54
N GLU A 137 -6.02 -8.69 3.39
CA GLU A 137 -4.69 -9.30 3.32
C GLU A 137 -3.56 -8.33 3.70
N THR A 138 -3.81 -7.02 3.59
CA THR A 138 -2.83 -6.00 3.92
C THR A 138 -2.73 -5.87 5.44
N ARG A 139 -1.58 -6.27 6.00
CA ARG A 139 -1.23 -6.06 7.42
C ARG A 139 -0.91 -4.59 7.71
N TRP A 140 -1.89 -3.71 7.54
CA TRP A 140 -1.73 -2.29 7.77
C TRP A 140 -1.24 -1.98 9.20
N SER A 141 -1.64 -2.79 10.17
CA SER A 141 -1.48 -2.49 11.60
C SER A 141 -0.21 -3.03 12.29
N ALA A 142 0.79 -3.58 11.60
CA ALA A 142 1.85 -4.36 12.28
C ALA A 142 3.27 -3.75 12.28
N ARG A 143 3.51 -2.52 11.81
CA ARG A 143 4.87 -1.92 11.78
C ARG A 143 5.07 -0.66 12.63
N SER A 144 4.05 -0.21 13.34
CA SER A 144 4.13 0.92 14.27
C SER A 144 4.17 0.43 15.73
N SER A 145 5.26 -0.25 16.12
CA SER A 145 5.76 -0.30 17.50
C SER A 145 7.01 -1.16 17.60
N SER A 146 8.14 -0.57 17.25
CA SER A 146 9.43 -0.92 17.85
C SER A 146 10.21 0.39 17.98
N THR A 147 9.76 1.22 18.92
CA THR A 147 10.60 2.24 19.53
C THR A 147 11.61 1.51 20.41
N ASP A 148 12.86 1.47 19.97
CA ASP A 148 14.01 1.19 20.83
C ASP A 148 14.11 2.35 21.84
N GLU A 149 13.57 2.16 23.04
CA GLU A 149 13.88 2.98 24.21
C GLU A 149 15.11 2.39 24.92
N SER A 150 16.23 3.12 24.76
CA SER A 150 17.26 3.45 25.76
C SER A 150 17.85 2.34 26.65
N ASP A 151 19.09 1.95 26.34
CA ASP A 151 20.10 1.60 27.34
C ASP A 151 21.16 2.72 27.39
N GLU A 152 20.87 3.77 28.15
CA GLU A 152 21.90 4.61 28.75
C GLU A 152 22.12 4.11 30.18
N ASP A 153 23.17 3.32 30.40
CA ASP A 153 23.79 3.25 31.72
C ASP A 153 25.31 3.29 31.58
N SER A 154 25.86 4.46 31.91
CA SER A 154 27.28 4.68 32.13
C SER A 154 27.41 5.50 33.41
N SER A 155 27.86 4.86 34.48
CA SER A 155 28.51 5.54 35.59
C SER A 155 29.56 4.64 36.20
N ASP A 156 30.77 5.17 36.10
CA ASP A 156 32.08 4.67 36.45
C ASP A 156 32.31 4.51 37.96
N GLY A 157 33.31 3.71 38.32
CA GLY A 157 33.64 3.32 39.68
C GLY A 157 34.38 4.38 40.50
N GLY A 158 34.37 4.19 41.83
CA GLY A 158 35.17 4.96 42.77
C GLY A 158 35.25 4.27 44.14
N VAL A 159 36.46 4.01 44.59
CA VAL A 159 36.85 3.11 45.68
C VAL A 159 37.01 3.85 47.01
N ALA A 160 36.59 3.18 48.10
CA ALA A 160 37.01 3.19 49.52
C ALA A 160 37.41 4.49 50.26
N ALA A 161 36.84 4.63 51.47
CA ALA A 161 37.39 5.15 52.74
C ALA A 161 36.19 5.64 53.60
N ASP A 162 36.11 5.54 54.92
CA ASP A 162 36.84 4.85 55.98
C ASP A 162 35.91 4.94 57.22
N SER A 163 36.15 4.09 58.21
CA SER A 163 35.35 3.99 59.45
C SER A 163 35.55 5.19 60.37
N VAL A 164 34.47 5.77 60.92
CA VAL A 164 34.54 6.51 62.21
C VAL A 164 33.29 6.24 63.05
N GLN A 165 33.54 5.92 64.31
CA GLN A 165 32.65 5.37 65.34
C GLN A 165 31.50 6.28 65.79
N SER A 166 30.37 5.64 66.07
CA SER A 166 29.32 6.12 66.98
C SER A 166 29.65 5.65 68.40
N SER A 167 29.62 6.56 69.37
CA SER A 167 29.18 6.33 70.75
C SER A 167 29.08 7.68 71.46
N SER A 168 27.85 8.16 71.62
CA SER A 168 27.49 9.25 72.52
C SER A 168 27.46 8.70 73.95
N GLU A 169 28.32 9.27 74.80
CA GLU A 169 28.32 9.11 76.25
C GLU A 169 27.23 9.98 76.90
N SER A 170 26.87 9.54 78.10
CA SER A 170 25.67 9.81 78.86
C SER A 170 25.71 11.08 79.72
N ASP A 171 24.53 11.36 80.29
CA ASP A 171 24.27 11.86 81.63
C ASP A 171 24.06 13.37 81.89
N GLU A 172 22.98 13.57 82.68
CA GLU A 172 22.47 14.72 83.43
C GLU A 172 21.53 15.73 82.74
#